data_AF-A0A194Q5U9-F1
#
_entry.id   AF-A0A194Q5U9-F1
#
_cell.length_a   1.000
_cell.length_b   1.000
_cell.length_c   1.000
_cell.angle_alpha   90.00
_cell.angle_beta   90.00
_cell.angle_gamma   90.00
#
_symmetry.space_group_name_H-M   'P 1'
#
loop_
_entity.id
_entity.type
_entity.pdbx_description
1 polymer ?
#
loop_
_entity_poly.entity_id
_entity_poly.type
_entity_poly.pdbx_seq_one_letter_code
_entity_poly.pdbx_strand_id
1 'polypeptide(L)'
;MSWGGRGKHLLVFFALICACAAYWGPDLPPGPYCGKTNGCCNDRQDSCSHRILNTLCYCDEFCNRTRAHDDCCPDYEPVCLGLSPGNLMLPCQHNGKSYFPEQTRTEDCNLW
;
A
#
# COMPACT_ATOMS: atom_id res chain seq x y z
N MET A 1 -3.90 -46.08 17.95
CA MET A 1 -3.98 -45.47 16.60
C MET A 1 -3.56 -44.02 16.68
N SER A 2 -2.43 -43.63 16.07
CA SER A 2 -1.96 -42.24 16.03
C SER A 2 -2.64 -41.49 14.88
N TRP A 3 -3.80 -40.90 15.16
CA TRP A 3 -4.40 -39.85 14.34
C TRP A 3 -4.15 -38.54 15.10
N GLY A 4 -3.31 -37.62 14.59
CA GLY A 4 -3.16 -36.38 15.35
C GLY A 4 -2.26 -35.27 14.83
N GLY A 5 -1.41 -35.49 13.83
CA GLY A 5 -0.51 -34.44 13.31
C GLY A 5 -1.03 -33.78 12.03
N ARG A 6 -1.19 -34.56 10.96
CA ARG A 6 -1.45 -34.06 9.60
C ARG A 6 -2.76 -33.27 9.44
N GLY A 7 -3.83 -33.67 10.14
CA GLY A 7 -5.11 -32.97 10.10
C GLY A 7 -5.06 -31.58 10.73
N LYS A 8 -4.27 -31.39 11.79
CA LYS A 8 -4.12 -30.08 12.47
C LYS A 8 -3.36 -29.10 11.58
N HIS A 9 -2.31 -29.55 10.89
CA HIS A 9 -1.56 -28.72 9.95
C HIS A 9 -2.40 -28.29 8.75
N LEU A 10 -3.24 -29.19 8.21
CA LEU A 10 -4.17 -28.83 7.14
C LEU A 10 -5.18 -27.76 7.59
N LEU A 11 -5.76 -27.92 8.78
CA LEU A 11 -6.71 -26.95 9.32
C LEU A 11 -6.08 -25.57 9.54
N VAL A 12 -4.85 -25.52 10.07
CA VAL A 12 -4.10 -24.27 10.23
C VAL A 12 -3.79 -23.62 8.88
N PHE A 13 -3.37 -24.41 7.90
CA PHE A 13 -3.06 -23.89 6.56
C PHE A 13 -4.31 -23.32 5.87
N PHE A 14 -5.44 -24.01 5.93
CA PHE A 14 -6.71 -23.49 5.41
C PHE A 14 -7.15 -22.22 6.15
N ALA A 15 -7.00 -22.17 7.47
CA ALA A 15 -7.33 -20.97 8.24
C ALA A 15 -6.46 -19.76 7.84
N LEU A 16 -5.16 -19.97 7.59
CA LEU A 16 -4.25 -18.93 7.09
C LEU A 16 -4.64 -18.46 5.69
N ILE A 17 -4.96 -19.39 4.77
CA ILE A 17 -5.42 -19.01 3.43
C ILE A 17 -6.72 -18.21 3.49
N CYS A 18 -7.70 -18.64 4.29
CA CYS A 18 -8.95 -17.90 4.47
C CYS A 18 -8.70 -16.51 5.05
N ALA A 19 -7.79 -16.37 6.02
CA ALA A 19 -7.42 -15.08 6.56
C ALA A 19 -6.78 -14.20 5.48
N CYS A 20 -5.77 -14.69 4.76
CA CYS A 20 -5.13 -13.95 3.67
C CYS A 20 -6.16 -13.52 2.62
N ALA A 21 -7.04 -14.41 2.17
CA ALA A 21 -8.07 -14.11 1.18
C ALA A 21 -9.11 -13.09 1.69
N ALA A 22 -9.41 -13.07 2.99
CA ALA A 22 -10.34 -12.11 3.58
C ALA A 22 -9.74 -10.69 3.71
N TYR A 23 -8.41 -10.59 3.81
CA TYR A 23 -7.70 -9.31 3.92
C TYR A 23 -7.05 -8.85 2.61
N TRP A 24 -7.14 -9.66 1.55
CA TRP A 24 -6.63 -9.28 0.23
C TRP A 24 -7.68 -8.46 -0.52
N GLY A 25 -7.38 -7.20 -0.79
CA GLY A 25 -8.20 -6.28 -1.60
C GLY A 25 -7.42 -5.78 -2.81
N PRO A 26 -8.11 -5.33 -3.87
CA PRO A 26 -7.45 -4.67 -4.99
C PRO A 26 -6.79 -3.36 -4.53
N ASP A 27 -5.63 -3.04 -5.10
CA ASP A 27 -4.99 -1.75 -4.90
C ASP A 27 -5.94 -0.60 -5.32
N LEU A 28 -5.91 0.52 -4.60
CA LEU A 28 -6.71 1.68 -4.97
C LEU A 28 -6.24 2.23 -6.34
N PRO A 29 -7.16 2.61 -7.25
CA PRO A 29 -6.76 3.16 -8.53
C PRO A 29 -5.94 4.44 -8.34
N PRO A 30 -4.79 4.62 -9.01
CA PRO A 30 -3.80 5.65 -8.67
C PRO A 30 -4.22 7.09 -9.01
N GLY A 31 -5.31 7.29 -9.74
CA GLY A 31 -5.81 8.62 -10.11
C GLY A 31 -5.92 8.83 -11.62
N PRO A 32 -6.01 10.11 -12.08
CA PRO A 32 -5.81 11.34 -11.31
C PRO A 32 -7.02 11.73 -10.44
N TYR A 33 -6.77 12.25 -9.24
CA TYR A 33 -7.75 12.88 -8.34
C TYR A 33 -7.34 14.30 -8.01
N CYS A 34 -6.29 14.49 -7.20
CA CYS A 34 -5.80 15.83 -6.82
C CYS A 34 -5.17 16.58 -8.00
N GLY A 35 -4.71 15.84 -9.02
CA GLY A 35 -4.29 16.42 -10.30
C GLY A 35 -5.42 16.90 -11.21
N LYS A 36 -6.70 16.72 -10.82
CA LYS A 36 -7.86 17.24 -11.58
C LYS A 36 -8.17 18.69 -11.20
N THR A 37 -9.08 19.30 -11.96
CA THR A 37 -9.58 20.67 -11.74
C THR A 37 -10.11 20.80 -10.31
N ASN A 38 -9.56 21.75 -9.53
CA ASN A 38 -9.74 22.07 -8.09
C ASN A 38 -8.61 21.69 -7.09
N GLY A 39 -7.54 21.00 -7.52
CA GLY A 39 -6.24 21.03 -6.84
C GLY A 39 -6.19 20.64 -5.34
N CYS A 40 -5.16 21.14 -4.66
CA CYS A 40 -4.85 20.88 -3.25
C CYS A 40 -5.48 21.94 -2.35
N CYS A 41 -6.23 21.49 -1.33
CA CYS A 41 -7.01 22.38 -0.47
C CYS A 41 -6.35 22.55 0.92
N ASN A 42 -6.47 23.77 1.48
CA ASN A 42 -6.04 24.05 2.85
C ASN A 42 -7.17 23.76 3.84
N ASP A 43 -6.80 23.38 5.06
CA ASP A 43 -7.73 22.99 6.13
C ASP A 43 -8.67 21.85 5.70
N ARG A 44 -9.74 21.61 6.46
CA ARG A 44 -10.75 20.61 6.10
C ARG A 44 -11.73 21.20 5.08
N GLN A 45 -11.79 20.63 3.89
CA GLN A 45 -12.73 21.03 2.85
C GLN A 45 -13.41 19.81 2.24
N ASP A 46 -14.61 19.50 2.73
CA ASP A 46 -15.35 18.31 2.26
C ASP A 46 -15.70 18.37 0.75
N SER A 47 -15.75 19.57 0.16
CA SER A 47 -15.89 19.80 -1.28
C SER A 47 -14.65 19.46 -2.10
N CYS A 48 -13.50 19.27 -1.45
CA CYS A 48 -12.23 18.84 -2.02
C CYS A 48 -12.11 17.30 -2.10
N SER A 49 -13.27 16.62 -2.08
CA SER A 49 -13.36 15.17 -2.17
C SER A 49 -13.56 14.70 -3.60
N HIS A 50 -13.00 13.53 -3.89
CA HIS A 50 -13.17 12.83 -5.15
C HIS A 50 -13.74 11.43 -4.92
N ARG A 51 -14.49 10.94 -5.91
CA ARG A 51 -15.02 9.58 -5.87
C ARG A 51 -13.93 8.57 -6.21
N ILE A 52 -13.72 7.60 -5.33
CA ILE A 52 -12.82 6.47 -5.54
C ILE A 52 -13.58 5.17 -5.28
N LEU A 53 -13.78 4.38 -6.35
CA LEU A 53 -14.63 3.18 -6.31
C LEU A 53 -16.03 3.51 -5.74
N ASN A 54 -16.36 2.99 -4.55
CA ASN A 54 -17.62 3.19 -3.83
C ASN A 54 -17.49 4.13 -2.61
N THR A 55 -16.34 4.78 -2.43
CA THR A 55 -16.07 5.71 -1.32
C THR A 55 -15.57 7.06 -1.85
N LEU A 56 -15.19 7.95 -0.93
CA LEU A 56 -14.56 9.24 -1.20
C LEU A 56 -13.10 9.22 -0.74
N CYS A 57 -12.26 9.99 -1.41
CA CYS A 57 -10.93 10.39 -0.95
C CYS A 57 -10.84 11.92 -0.96
N TYR A 58 -9.90 12.48 -0.20
CA TYR A 58 -9.76 13.92 -0.02
C TYR A 58 -8.38 14.41 -0.49
N CYS A 59 -8.38 15.63 -1.05
CA CYS A 59 -7.17 16.35 -1.47
C CYS A 59 -6.86 17.55 -0.57
N ASP A 60 -7.32 17.52 0.68
CA ASP A 60 -7.15 18.58 1.66
C ASP A 60 -6.10 18.21 2.72
N GLU A 61 -5.50 19.22 3.37
CA GLU A 61 -4.45 19.00 4.40
C GLU A 61 -4.95 18.15 5.58
N PHE A 62 -6.26 18.20 5.86
CA PHE A 62 -6.85 17.45 6.95
C PHE A 62 -6.82 15.93 6.72
N CYS A 63 -6.75 15.45 5.47
CA CYS A 63 -6.55 14.03 5.18
C CYS A 63 -5.17 13.54 5.71
N ASN A 64 -4.17 14.42 5.77
CA ASN A 64 -2.78 14.11 6.08
C ASN A 64 -2.45 14.06 7.60
N ARG A 65 -3.46 13.89 8.47
CA ARG A 65 -3.30 13.99 9.94
C ARG A 65 -3.06 12.67 10.67
N THR A 66 -3.32 11.53 10.04
CA THR A 66 -3.19 10.20 10.66
C THR A 66 -2.05 9.40 10.03
N ARG A 67 -1.32 8.61 10.83
CA ARG A 67 -0.21 7.76 10.35
C ARG A 67 -0.58 6.79 9.22
N ALA A 68 -1.87 6.53 9.03
CA ALA A 68 -2.36 5.61 8.01
C ALA A 68 -2.69 6.32 6.67
N HIS A 69 -2.84 7.66 6.65
CA HIS A 69 -3.23 8.45 5.46
C HIS A 69 -4.45 7.89 4.68
N ASP A 70 -5.32 7.13 5.36
CA ASP A 70 -6.37 6.32 4.72
C ASP A 70 -7.42 7.16 3.95
N ASP A 71 -7.63 8.42 4.36
CA ASP A 71 -8.62 9.32 3.76
C ASP A 71 -8.04 10.11 2.57
N CYS A 72 -6.71 10.16 2.39
CA CYS A 72 -6.08 10.90 1.31
C CYS A 72 -6.26 10.19 -0.03
N CYS A 73 -6.40 10.95 -1.11
CA CYS A 73 -6.35 10.35 -2.44
C CYS A 73 -4.96 9.76 -2.72
N PRO A 74 -4.86 8.66 -3.49
CA PRO A 74 -3.58 8.00 -3.81
C PRO A 74 -2.52 8.90 -4.45
N ASP A 75 -2.94 10.00 -5.09
CA ASP A 75 -2.06 10.98 -5.72
C ASP A 75 -1.82 12.24 -4.88
N TYR A 76 -2.31 12.32 -3.64
CA TYR A 76 -2.17 13.51 -2.78
C TYR A 76 -0.71 13.85 -2.49
N GLU A 77 0.08 12.91 -1.98
CA GLU A 77 1.50 13.15 -1.66
C GLU A 77 2.33 13.60 -2.89
N PRO A 78 2.27 12.90 -4.04
CA PRO A 78 3.05 13.33 -5.21
C PRO A 78 2.55 14.63 -5.83
N VAL A 79 1.26 14.94 -5.76
CA VAL A 79 0.68 16.15 -6.39
C VAL A 79 0.76 17.36 -5.46
N CYS A 80 0.38 17.21 -4.19
CA CYS A 80 0.22 18.32 -3.25
C CYS A 80 1.45 18.56 -2.37
N LEU A 81 2.23 17.52 -2.09
CA LEU A 81 3.45 17.63 -1.29
C LEU A 81 4.72 17.53 -2.14
N GLY A 82 4.60 17.13 -3.42
CA GLY A 82 5.74 16.84 -4.28
C GLY A 82 6.55 15.63 -3.82
N LEU A 83 5.96 14.77 -2.97
CA LEU A 83 6.59 13.58 -2.44
C LEU A 83 6.24 12.39 -3.34
N SER A 84 7.20 11.95 -4.15
CA SER A 84 7.03 10.72 -4.92
C SER A 84 7.17 9.50 -3.99
N PRO A 85 6.37 8.42 -4.17
CA PRO A 85 6.55 7.16 -3.45
C PRO A 85 7.96 6.55 -3.58
N GLY A 86 8.80 7.07 -4.47
CA GLY A 86 10.24 6.80 -4.50
C GLY A 86 11.00 7.16 -3.20
N ASN A 87 10.44 7.97 -2.30
CA ASN A 87 11.08 8.26 -1.01
C ASN A 87 10.89 7.15 0.04
N LEU A 88 10.04 6.15 -0.25
CA LEU A 88 9.92 4.92 0.51
C LEU A 88 10.35 3.71 -0.33
N MET A 89 11.38 3.85 -1.18
CA MET A 89 12.14 2.69 -1.63
C MET A 89 12.89 2.11 -0.43
N LEU A 90 12.18 1.39 0.43
CA LEU A 90 12.78 0.71 1.57
C LEU A 90 13.70 -0.37 0.98
N PRO A 91 15.03 -0.26 1.14
CA PRO A 91 15.90 -1.26 0.57
C PRO A 91 15.68 -2.58 1.29
N CYS A 92 15.62 -3.69 0.57
CA CYS A 92 15.73 -4.99 1.21
C CYS A 92 17.19 -5.20 1.61
N GLN A 93 17.41 -5.62 2.86
CA GLN A 93 18.75 -5.88 3.38
C GLN A 93 19.06 -7.38 3.31
N HIS A 94 20.16 -7.72 2.63
CA HIS A 94 20.68 -9.09 2.58
C HIS A 94 22.20 -9.08 2.72
N ASN A 95 22.73 -9.88 3.65
CA ASN A 95 24.17 -9.94 3.98
C ASN A 95 24.81 -8.56 4.23
N GLY A 96 24.08 -7.64 4.87
CA GLY A 96 24.57 -6.30 5.17
C GLY A 96 24.58 -5.34 3.97
N LYS A 97 24.00 -5.75 2.82
CA LYS A 97 23.84 -4.90 1.63
C LYS A 97 22.38 -4.57 1.42
N SER A 98 22.14 -3.31 1.06
CA SER A 98 20.83 -2.76 0.75
C SER A 98 20.56 -2.83 -0.76
N TYR A 99 19.41 -3.37 -1.16
CA TYR A 99 18.98 -3.45 -2.55
C TYR A 99 17.67 -2.69 -2.73
N PHE A 100 17.63 -1.82 -3.74
CA PHE A 100 16.43 -1.07 -4.11
C PHE A 100 15.60 -1.86 -5.13
N PRO A 101 14.27 -1.62 -5.20
CA PRO A 101 13.45 -2.11 -6.31
C PRO A 101 14.14 -1.82 -7.66
N GLU A 102 14.11 -2.79 -8.58
CA GLU A 102 14.85 -2.84 -9.88
C GLU A 102 16.31 -3.35 -9.82
N GLN A 103 16.90 -3.56 -8.64
CA GLN A 103 18.26 -4.11 -8.54
C GLN A 103 18.24 -5.64 -8.42
N THR A 104 18.75 -6.31 -9.46
CA THR A 104 18.98 -7.75 -9.44
C THR A 104 20.28 -8.11 -8.74
N ARG A 105 20.27 -9.23 -8.03
CA ARG A 105 21.38 -9.69 -7.20
C ARG A 105 21.80 -11.09 -7.64
N THR A 106 23.08 -11.29 -7.94
CA THR A 106 23.64 -12.65 -8.12
C THR A 106 24.22 -13.25 -6.83
N GLU A 107 23.72 -14.42 -6.40
CA GLU A 107 24.33 -15.29 -5.37
C GLU A 107 24.57 -16.67 -5.92
N ASP A 108 25.79 -17.21 -5.77
CA ASP A 108 26.09 -18.58 -6.15
C ASP A 108 25.61 -18.91 -7.57
N CYS A 109 25.80 -17.93 -8.49
CA CYS A 109 25.35 -17.95 -9.88
C CYS A 109 23.81 -17.93 -10.11
N ASN A 110 23.02 -17.73 -9.06
CA ASN A 110 21.57 -17.54 -9.12
C ASN A 110 21.23 -16.04 -9.16
N LEU A 111 20.33 -15.65 -10.06
CA LEU A 111 19.84 -14.28 -10.20
C LEU A 111 18.55 -14.14 -9.38
N TRP A 112 18.55 -13.20 -8.43
CA TRP A 112 17.46 -12.89 -7.50
C TRP A 112 16.96 -11.47 -7.69
#